data_AF-A0A3D4TAK9-F1
#
_entry.id   AF-A0A3D4TAK9-F1
#
_cell.length_a   1.000
_cell.length_b   1.000
_cell.length_c   1.000
_cell.angle_alpha   90.00
_cell.angle_beta   90.00
_cell.angle_gamma   90.00
#
_symmetry.space_group_name_H-M   'P 1'
#
loop_
_entity.id
_entity.type
_entity.pdbx_description
1 polymer ?
#
loop_
_entity_poly.entity_id
_entity_poly.type
_entity_poly.pdbx_seq_one_letter_code
_entity_poly.pdbx_strand_id
1 'polypeptide(L)' 'KMFLTRIGANAKAIITGDPTQIDLPRNQHSGLQKAIRILQNIDGIAHIQLDEEDVVRHRLVKAIIRAYDKEKEREEKE' A
#
# COMPACT_ATOMS: atom_id res chain seq x y z
N LYS A 1 23.05 6.49 -4.34
CA LYS A 1 22.11 7.26 -5.21
C LYS A 1 20.76 6.54 -5.26
N MET A 2 19.65 7.28 -5.13
CA MET A 2 18.27 6.74 -5.01
C MET A 2 17.75 6.18 -6.34
N PHE A 3 16.84 5.20 -6.29
CA PHE A 3 16.25 4.56 -7.49
C PHE A 3 15.59 5.58 -8.44
N LEU A 4 14.76 6.48 -7.91
CA LEU A 4 14.03 7.48 -8.70
C LEU A 4 14.96 8.39 -9.51
N THR A 5 16.18 8.65 -9.01
CA THR A 5 17.20 9.45 -9.70
C THR A 5 17.93 8.72 -10.82
N ARG A 6 17.58 7.46 -11.10
CA ARG A 6 18.18 6.63 -12.16
C ARG A 6 17.23 6.37 -13.33
N ILE A 7 16.01 6.91 -13.31
CA ILE A 7 15.03 6.76 -14.39
C ILE A 7 15.55 7.51 -15.63
N GLY A 8 15.61 6.83 -16.78
CA GLY A 8 16.04 7.42 -18.05
C GLY A 8 14.93 8.26 -18.72
N ALA A 9 15.31 9.11 -19.68
CA ALA A 9 14.43 10.13 -20.28
C ALA A 9 13.11 9.60 -20.89
N ASN A 10 13.07 8.34 -21.34
CA ASN A 10 11.88 7.71 -21.93
C ASN A 10 11.31 6.58 -21.06
N ALA A 11 11.79 6.41 -19.83
CA ALA A 11 11.34 5.36 -18.94
C ALA A 11 10.14 5.84 -18.11
N LYS A 12 9.17 4.93 -17.90
CA LYS A 12 8.09 5.10 -16.91
C LYS A 12 8.31 4.07 -15.81
N ALA A 13 8.06 4.47 -14.57
CA ALA A 13 8.12 3.57 -13.42
C ALA A 13 6.79 3.66 -12.67
N ILE A 14 6.33 2.52 -12.16
CA ILE A 14 5.21 2.43 -11.24
C ILE A 14 5.78 1.84 -9.96
N ILE A 15 5.62 2.56 -8.85
CA ILE A 15 6.00 2.08 -7.52
C ILE A 15 4.72 1.73 -6.78
N THR A 16 4.61 0.47 -6.36
CA THR A 16 3.46 -0.05 -5.62
C THR A 16 3.85 -0.37 -4.19
N GLY A 17 2.90 -0.24 -3.27
CA GLY A 17 3.09 -0.70 -1.89
C GLY A 17 1.84 -0.47 -1.06
N ASP A 18 1.72 -1.21 0.04
CA ASP A 18 0.64 -1.06 1.02
C ASP A 18 1.16 -0.23 2.21
N PRO A 19 0.61 0.97 2.46
CA PRO A 19 1.07 1.82 3.57
C PRO A 19 0.79 1.23 4.96
N THR A 20 -0.08 0.21 5.06
CA THR A 20 -0.43 -0.47 6.31
C THR A 20 0.54 -1.60 6.67
N GLN A 21 1.31 -2.10 5.69
CA GLN A 21 2.27 -3.19 5.87
C GLN A 21 3.68 -2.64 6.12
N ILE A 22 3.97 -2.31 7.38
CA ILE A 22 5.27 -1.77 7.80
C ILE A 22 5.98 -2.80 8.68
N ASP A 23 6.77 -3.66 8.05
CA ASP A 23 7.57 -4.69 8.72
C ASP A 23 8.98 -4.20 9.10
N LEU A 24 9.10 -2.93 9.49
CA LEU A 24 10.39 -2.33 9.84
C LEU A 24 10.69 -2.49 11.34
N PRO A 25 11.98 -2.58 11.73
CA PRO A 25 12.41 -2.49 13.12
C PRO A 25 11.80 -1.30 13.85
N ARG A 26 11.60 -1.46 15.17
CA ARG A 26 11.06 -0.39 16.04
C ARG A 26 11.82 0.92 15.83
N ASN A 27 11.08 2.02 15.74
CA ASN A 27 11.55 3.39 15.50
C ASN A 27 12.02 3.72 14.07
N GLN A 28 11.92 2.80 13.12
CA GLN A 28 12.20 3.11 11.73
C GLN A 28 10.93 3.62 11.02
N HIS A 29 11.07 4.74 10.31
CA HIS A 29 9.96 5.34 9.57
C HIS A 29 9.79 4.66 8.21
N SER A 30 8.54 4.51 7.74
CA SER A 30 8.25 3.95 6.43
C SER A 30 8.84 4.82 5.31
N GLY A 31 9.68 4.22 4.48
CA GLY A 31 10.23 4.86 3.28
C GLY A 31 9.15 5.21 2.26
N LEU A 32 8.10 4.37 2.16
CA LEU A 32 6.96 4.61 1.27
C LEU A 32 6.15 5.82 1.71
N GLN A 33 5.77 5.90 2.99
CA GLN A 33 5.05 7.06 3.52
C GLN A 33 5.86 8.35 3.38
N LYS A 34 7.18 8.27 3.62
CA LYS A 34 8.10 9.40 3.43
C LYS A 34 8.15 9.83 1.97
N ALA A 35 8.26 8.89 1.02
CA ALA A 35 8.31 9.17 -0.41
C ALA A 35 7.00 9.80 -0.90
N ILE A 36 5.84 9.26 -0.52
CA ILE A 36 4.53 9.83 -0.86
C ILE A 36 4.51 11.30 -0.44
N ARG A 37 4.81 11.60 0.83
CA ARG A 37 4.81 12.97 1.39
C ARG A 37 5.76 13.93 0.66
N ILE A 38 7.00 13.51 0.39
CA ILE A 38 8.00 14.39 -0.23
C ILE A 38 7.67 14.66 -1.71
N LEU A 39 7.04 13.70 -2.39
CA LEU A 39 6.82 13.74 -3.83
C LEU A 39 5.40 14.20 -4.21
N GLN A 40 4.55 14.66 -3.27
CA GLN A 40 3.14 15.00 -3.54
C GLN A 40 2.97 16.13 -4.57
N ASN A 41 3.91 17.08 -4.61
CA ASN A 41 3.79 18.31 -5.40
C ASN A 41 4.81 18.37 -6.55
N ILE A 42 5.28 17.22 -7.04
CA ILE A 42 6.23 17.18 -8.15
C ILE A 42 5.47 16.91 -9.45
N ASP A 43 5.59 17.85 -10.39
CA ASP A 43 5.02 17.70 -11.73
C ASP A 43 5.54 16.43 -12.42
N GLY A 44 4.61 15.67 -13.00
CA GLY A 44 4.92 14.40 -13.67
C GLY A 44 4.89 13.16 -12.78
N ILE A 45 4.64 13.29 -11.47
CA ILE A 45 4.41 12.16 -10.56
C ILE A 45 2.93 12.10 -10.17
N ALA A 46 2.26 11.01 -10.55
CA ALA A 46 0.89 10.72 -10.12
C ALA A 46 0.90 9.81 -8.89
N HIS A 47 0.00 10.09 -7.93
CA HIS A 47 -0.26 9.24 -6.78
C HIS A 47 -1.64 8.60 -6.96
N ILE A 48 -1.68 7.27 -6.97
CA ILE A 48 -2.92 6.50 -7.12
C ILE A 48 -3.09 5.69 -5.85
N GLN A 49 -4.15 5.99 -5.09
CA GLN A 49 -4.54 5.23 -3.91
C GLN A 49 -5.73 4.34 -4.29
N LEU A 50 -5.52 3.03 -4.21
CA LEU A 50 -6.57 2.05 -4.43
C LEU A 50 -7.24 1.73 -3.10
N ASP A 51 -8.53 1.45 -3.13
CA ASP A 51 -9.31 1.04 -1.97
C ASP A 51 -9.86 -0.38 -2.13
N GLU A 52 -10.76 -0.79 -1.23
CA GLU A 52 -11.34 -2.13 -1.25
C GLU A 52 -12.21 -2.40 -2.48
N GLU A 53 -12.81 -1.36 -3.07
CA GLU A 53 -13.67 -1.46 -4.25
C GLU A 53 -12.86 -1.83 -5.50
N ASP A 54 -11.60 -1.40 -5.55
CA ASP A 54 -10.67 -1.71 -6.63
C ASP A 54 -10.17 -3.18 -6.61
N VAL A 55 -10.40 -3.91 -5.51
CA VAL A 55 -9.87 -5.28 -5.37
C VAL A 55 -10.81 -6.32 -5.94
N VAL A 56 -10.49 -6.81 -7.14
CA VAL A 56 -11.14 -7.98 -7.72
C VAL A 56 -10.67 -9.25 -7.02
N ARG A 57 -11.43 -9.66 -5.98
CA ARG A 57 -11.17 -10.91 -5.24
C ARG A 57 -11.98 -12.08 -5.79
N HIS A 58 -11.32 -13.23 -5.94
CA HIS A 58 -11.99 -14.49 -6.23
C HIS A 58 -13.04 -14.82 -5.14
N ARG A 59 -14.15 -15.47 -5.53
CA ARG A 59 -15.28 -15.76 -4.62
C ARG A 59 -14.84 -16.48 -3.34
N LEU A 60 -13.91 -17.42 -3.47
CA LEU A 60 -13.35 -18.16 -2.33
C LEU A 60 -12.60 -17.25 -1.34
N VAL A 61 -11.78 -16.33 -1.86
CA VAL A 61 -11.01 -15.39 -1.02
C VAL A 61 -11.95 -14.48 -0.23
N LYS A 62 -13.03 -13.98 -0.86
CA LYS A 62 -14.07 -13.21 -0.15
C LYS A 62 -14.73 -14.02 0.96
N ALA A 63 -14.99 -15.30 0.73
CA ALA A 63 -15.59 -16.19 1.74
C ALA A 63 -14.64 -16.44 2.93
N ILE A 64 -13.35 -16.63 2.66
CA ILE A 64 -12.32 -16.79 3.71
C ILE A 64 -12.25 -15.53 4.57
N ILE A 65 -12.13 -14.35 3.96
CA ILE A 65 -12.02 -13.08 4.70
C ILE A 65 -13.24 -12.86 5.60
N ARG A 66 -14.46 -13.06 5.06
CA ARG A 66 -15.70 -12.99 5.86
C ARG A 66 -15.74 -13.96 7.03
N ALA A 67 -15.08 -15.12 6.93
CA ALA A 67 -15.01 -16.08 8.03
C ALA A 67 -14.10 -15.57 9.15
N TYR A 68 -12.94 -14.99 8.81
CA TYR A 68 -12.04 -14.37 9.78
C TYR A 68 -12.64 -13.12 10.42
N ASP A 69 -13.28 -12.24 9.65
CA ASP A 69 -13.91 -11.02 10.18
C ASP A 69 -14.99 -11.34 11.22
N LYS A 70 -15.82 -12.36 10.95
CA LYS A 70 -16.85 -12.83 11.89
C LYS A 70 -16.27 -13.39 13.19
N GLU A 71 -15.09 -14.01 13.13
CA GLU A 71 -14.44 -14.52 14.32
C GLU A 71 -13.86 -13.39 15.16
N LYS A 72 -13.21 -12.42 14.50
CA LYS A 72 -12.70 -11.21 15.17
C LYS A 72 -13.82 -10.44 15.90
N GLU A 73 -14.98 -10.29 15.27
CA GLU A 73 -16.15 -9.66 15.91
C GLU A 73 -16.70 -10.43 17.13
N ARG A 74 -16.45 -11.73 17.22
CA ARG A 74 -16.82 -12.54 18.40
C ARG A 74 -15.83 -12.32 19.53
N GLU A 75 -14.54 -12.37 19.21
CA GLU A 75 -13.46 -12.10 20.17
C GLU A 75 -13.56 -10.70 20.80
N GLU A 76 -14.01 -9.68 20.05
CA GLU A 76 -14.20 -8.32 20.55
C GLU A 76 -15.44 -8.14 21.45
N LYS A 77 -16.37 -9.10 21.46
CA LYS A 77 -17.60 -9.06 22.27
C LYS A 77 -17.52 -9.87 23.57
N GLU A 78 -16.50 -10.71 23.71
CA GLU A 78 -16.18 -11.46 24.93
C GLU A 78 -15.24 -10.66 25.84
#